data_AF-A0A1G2PM92-F1
#
_entry.id   AF-A0A1G2PM92-F1
#
_cell.length_a   1.000
_cell.length_b   1.000
_cell.length_c   1.000
_cell.angle_alpha   90.00
_cell.angle_beta   90.00
_cell.angle_gamma   90.00
#
_symmetry.space_group_name_H-M   'P 1'
#
loop_
_entity.id
_entity.type
_entity.pdbx_description
1 polymer ?
#
loop_
_entity_poly.entity_id
_entity_poly.type
_entity_poly.pdbx_seq_one_letter_code
_entity_poly.pdbx_strand_id
1 'polypeptide(L)' 'MFFLAAAFLLLGLLFFGAVSAAIVYHIKKYAVQGDRSRQLLVLFLVGTIVWAILILASFLATPWSSLPELLQQ' A
#
# COMPACT_ATOMS: atom_id res chain seq x y z
N MET A 1 -9.48 -15.23 -12.75
CA MET A 1 -9.67 -14.43 -11.52
C MET A 1 -8.34 -13.94 -10.95
N PHE A 2 -7.35 -14.82 -10.76
CA PHE A 2 -6.01 -14.45 -10.27
C PHE A 2 -5.37 -13.26 -11.01
N PHE A 3 -5.23 -13.33 -12.34
CA PHE A 3 -4.60 -12.26 -13.13
C PHE A 3 -5.31 -10.91 -12.99
N LEU A 4 -6.65 -10.92 -12.91
CA LEU A 4 -7.44 -9.70 -12.71
C LEU A 4 -7.20 -9.12 -11.32
N ALA A 5 -7.21 -9.96 -10.28
CA ALA A 5 -6.91 -9.54 -8.91
C ALA A 5 -5.47 -9.02 -8.77
N ALA A 6 -4.50 -9.67 -9.43
CA ALA A 6 -3.12 -9.21 -9.49
C ALA A 6 -2.99 -7.86 -10.21
N ALA A 7 -3.74 -7.64 -11.29
CA ALA A 7 -3.78 -6.35 -11.97
C ALA A 7 -4.33 -5.24 -11.07
N PHE A 8 -5.44 -5.50 -10.35
CA PHE A 8 -5.98 -4.56 -9.37
C PHE A 8 -5.04 -4.30 -8.19
N LEU A 9 -4.35 -5.33 -7.70
CA LEU A 9 -3.33 -5.18 -6.67
C LEU A 9 -2.22 -4.23 -7.14
N LEU A 10 -1.68 -4.46 -8.35
CA LEU A 10 -0.65 -3.59 -8.93
C LEU A 10 -1.15 -2.16 -9.11
N LEU A 11 -2.36 -1.97 -9.62
CA LEU A 11 -2.97 -0.65 -9.76
C LEU A 11 -3.12 0.06 -8.41
N GLY A 12 -3.57 -0.67 -7.38
CA GLY A 12 -3.69 -0.17 -6.02
C GLY A 12 -2.34 0.21 -5.40
N LEU A 13 -1.31 -0.63 -5.57
CA LEU A 13 0.05 -0.36 -5.10
C LEU A 13 0.67 0.85 -5.81
N LEU A 14 0.47 0.99 -7.12
CA LEU A 14 0.93 2.14 -7.88
C LEU A 14 0.23 3.43 -7.45
N PHE A 15 -1.09 3.39 -7.30
CA PHE A 15 -1.87 4.53 -6.83
C PHE A 15 -1.43 4.96 -5.42
N PHE A 16 -1.32 4.00 -4.49
CA PHE A 16 -0.88 4.26 -3.13
C PHE A 16 0.56 4.79 -3.10
N GLY A 17 1.45 4.23 -3.91
CA GLY A 17 2.83 4.72 -4.07
C GLY A 17 2.87 6.18 -4.55
N ALA A 18 2.05 6.53 -5.55
CA ALA A 18 1.95 7.89 -6.06
C ALA A 18 1.39 8.87 -5.00
N VAL A 19 0.35 8.47 -4.26
CA VAL A 19 -0.22 9.28 -3.16
C VAL A 19 0.80 9.50 -2.05
N SER A 20 1.49 8.45 -1.61
CA SER A 20 2.53 8.55 -0.58
C SER A 20 3.71 9.42 -1.03
N ALA A 21 4.13 9.31 -2.29
CA ALA A 21 5.15 10.19 -2.86
C ALA A 21 4.69 11.66 -2.90
N ALA A 22 3.44 11.93 -3.28
CA ALA A 22 2.87 13.27 -3.27
C ALA A 22 2.80 13.86 -1.86
N ILE A 23 2.39 13.07 -0.86
CA ILE A 23 2.38 13.47 0.55
C ILE A 23 3.81 13.80 1.02
N VAL A 24 4.77 12.92 0.75
CA VAL A 24 6.18 13.15 1.12
C VAL A 24 6.73 14.41 0.45
N TYR A 25 6.44 14.62 -0.83
CA TYR A 25 6.83 15.84 -1.55
C TYR A 25 6.21 17.08 -0.92
N HIS A 26 4.91 17.05 -0.62
CA HIS A 26 4.19 18.17 -0.02
C HIS A 26 4.74 18.51 1.37
N ILE A 27 4.95 17.50 2.23
CA ILE A 27 5.54 17.71 3.56
C ILE A 27 6.95 18.29 3.43
N LYS A 28 7.79 17.74 2.55
CA LYS A 28 9.16 18.27 2.36
C LYS A 28 9.18 19.72 1.87
N LYS A 29 8.20 20.14 1.07
CA LYS A 29 8.14 21.47 0.47
C LYS A 29 7.52 22.53 1.38
N TYR A 30 6.50 22.16 2.14
CA TYR A 30 5.67 23.12 2.88
C TYR A 30 5.77 23.01 4.40
N ALA A 31 6.30 21.91 4.95
CA ALA A 31 6.45 21.79 6.39
C ALA A 31 7.65 22.60 6.88
N VAL A 32 7.44 23.36 7.96
CA VAL A 32 8.53 23.99 8.72
C VAL A 32 9.47 22.87 9.20
N GLN A 33 10.76 22.97 8.86
CA GLN A 33 11.77 21.99 9.22
C GLN A 33 12.00 22.00 10.74
N GLY A 34 11.31 21.12 11.44
CA GLY A 34 11.52 20.82 12.86
C GLY A 34 11.52 19.31 13.10
N ASP A 35 12.05 18.87 14.24
CA ASP A 35 12.21 17.44 14.56
C ASP A 35 10.89 16.66 14.46
N ARG A 36 9.76 17.28 14.83
CA ARG A 36 8.44 16.65 14.78
C ARG A 36 7.98 16.32 13.35
N SER A 37 8.21 17.23 12.40
CA SER A 37 7.87 17.01 10.98
C SER A 37 8.67 15.85 10.39
N ARG A 38 9.94 15.71 10.79
CA ARG A 38 10.82 14.61 10.34
C ARG A 38 10.39 13.26 10.94
N GLN A 39 10.05 13.23 12.23
CA GLN A 39 9.55 12.02 12.89
C GLN A 39 8.22 11.54 12.30
N LEU A 40 7.27 12.44 12.04
CA LEU A 40 5.99 12.10 11.39
C LEU A 40 6.20 11.54 9.98
N LEU A 41 7.13 12.10 9.21
CA LEU A 41 7.46 11.61 7.87
C LEU A 41 8.06 10.20 7.91
N VAL A 42 8.94 9.93 8.88
CA VAL A 42 9.50 8.59 9.13
C VAL A 42 8.40 7.61 9.52
N LEU A 43 7.54 7.98 10.48
CA LEU A 43 6.41 7.14 10.91
C LEU A 43 5.48 6.83 9.74
N PHE A 44 5.15 7.82 8.92
CA PHE A 44 4.33 7.66 7.72
C PHE A 44 4.97 6.71 6.71
N LEU A 45 6.27 6.87 6.42
CA LEU A 45 7.01 5.97 5.52
C LEU A 45 7.02 4.53 6.02
N VAL A 46 7.33 4.32 7.31
CA VAL A 46 7.33 2.98 7.92
C VAL A 46 5.93 2.37 7.86
N GLY A 47 4.88 3.13 8.22
CA GLY A 47 3.49 2.68 8.13
C GLY A 47 3.08 2.29 6.71
N THR A 48 3.50 3.08 5.72
CA THR A 48 3.27 2.81 4.29
C THR A 48 3.90 1.48 3.86
N ILE A 49 5.15 1.22 4.29
CA ILE A 49 5.87 -0.03 3.97
C ILE A 49 5.18 -1.23 4.64
N VAL A 50 4.86 -1.12 5.93
CA VAL A 50 4.18 -2.19 6.68
C VAL A 50 2.83 -2.52 6.03
N TRP A 51 2.04 -1.51 5.68
CA TRP A 51 0.76 -1.68 5.01
C TRP A 51 0.91 -2.39 3.65
N ALA A 52 1.91 -2.02 2.84
CA ALA A 52 2.17 -2.67 1.56
C ALA A 52 2.55 -4.16 1.72
N ILE A 53 3.37 -4.48 2.73
CA ILE A 53 3.74 -5.87 3.05
C ILE A 53 2.52 -6.67 3.48
N LEU A 54 1.66 -6.11 4.35
CA LEU A 54 0.45 -6.78 4.82
C LEU A 54 -0.50 -7.08 3.67
N ILE A 55 -0.70 -6.13 2.75
CA ILE A 55 -1.54 -6.35 1.56
C ILE A 55 -0.97 -7.43 0.67
N LEU A 56 0.35 -7.43 0.44
CA LEU A 56 1.00 -8.47 -0.35
C LEU A 56 0.85 -9.84 0.33
N ALA A 57 1.06 -9.91 1.64
CA ALA A 57 0.88 -11.13 2.42
C ALA A 57 -0.57 -11.64 2.35
N SER A 58 -1.57 -10.76 2.51
CA SER A 58 -2.98 -11.11 2.38
C SER A 58 -3.34 -11.61 0.98
N PHE A 59 -2.79 -10.97 -0.07
CA PHE A 59 -2.97 -11.42 -1.44
C PHE A 59 -2.37 -12.82 -1.66
N LEU A 60 -1.16 -13.07 -1.15
CA LEU A 60 -0.50 -14.38 -1.29
C LEU A 60 -1.17 -15.47 -0.45
N ALA A 61 -1.72 -15.13 0.71
CA ALA A 61 -2.45 -16.07 1.58
C ALA A 61 -3.82 -16.45 1.02
N THR A 62 -4.33 -15.69 0.05
CA THR A 62 -5.63 -15.98 -0.58
C THR A 62 -5.52 -17.25 -1.43
N PRO A 63 -6.37 -18.27 -1.22
CA PRO A 63 -6.30 -19.53 -1.97
C PRO A 63 -6.96 -19.37 -3.35
N TRP A 64 -6.24 -18.76 -4.29
CA TRP A 64 -6.72 -18.40 -5.62
C TRP A 64 -7.26 -19.55 -6.47
N SER A 65 -6.78 -20.78 -6.22
CA SER A 65 -7.21 -21.99 -6.94
C SER A 65 -8.58 -22.51 -6.48
N SER A 66 -8.94 -22.37 -5.20
CA SER A 66 -10.22 -22.85 -4.64
C SER A 66 -11.28 -21.75 -4.50
N LEU A 67 -10.93 -20.51 -4.81
CA LEU A 67 -11.83 -19.36 -4.80
C LEU A 67 -13.11 -19.55 -5.64
N PRO A 68 -13.07 -20.15 -6.86
CA PRO A 68 -14.28 -20.40 -7.63
C PRO A 68 -15.25 -21.37 -6.95
N GLU A 69 -14.74 -22.36 -6.22
CA GLU A 69 -15.55 -23.36 -5.50
C GLU A 69 -16.17 -22.78 -4.23
N LEU A 70 -15.43 -21.93 -3.51
CA LEU A 70 -15.91 -21.23 -2.31
C LEU A 70 -17.00 -20.20 -2.60
N LEU A 71 -17.04 -19.63 -3.80
CA LEU A 71 -18.04 -18.63 -4.21
C LEU A 71 -19.37 -19.23 -4.70
N GLN A 72 -19.42 -20.55 -4.88
CA GLN A 72 -20.61 -21.28 -5.33
C GLN A 72 -21.40 -21.95 -4.19
N GLN A 73 -20.87 -21.89 -2.96
CA GLN A 73 -21.56 -22.28 -1.72
C GLN A 73 -22.27 -21.08 -1.10
#